data_AF-G0EDW2-F1
#
_entry.id   AF-G0EDW2-F1
#
_cell.length_a   1.000
_cell.length_b   1.000
_cell.length_c   1.000
_cell.angle_alpha   90.00
_cell.angle_beta   90.00
_cell.angle_gamma   90.00
#
_symmetry.space_group_name_H-M   'P 1'
#
loop_
_entity.id
_entity.type
_entity.pdbx_description
1 polymer ?
#
loop_
_entity_poly.entity_id
_entity_poly.type
_entity_poly.pdbx_seq_one_letter_code
_entity_poly.pdbx_strand_id
1 'polypeptide(L)'
;MVDARLDEAVSFARAIVNKIRENMGTAQNLQESKALTLMYNTSTMLEDIAEMLERARCLAADNVIKTGGGTVARFCATWQLVETNGRLLLTRTKPATAIAYDGSKLVFRRGDVLLEATPGRVKVCRNKLCLEYDPTNKEQVIPIIPELTYVLRHLMNATRKSREALIVCAKFNKPSCLAI
;
A
#
# COMPACT_ATOMS: atom_id res chain seq x y z
N MET A 1 15.31 -0.30 14.73
CA MET A 1 15.60 -0.02 13.30
C MET A 1 14.44 -0.37 12.41
N VAL A 2 13.89 -1.60 12.51
CA VAL A 2 12.66 -1.99 11.79
C VAL A 2 11.47 -1.08 12.10
N ASP A 3 11.26 -0.75 13.39
CA ASP A 3 10.15 0.13 13.80
C ASP A 3 10.25 1.52 13.15
N ALA A 4 11.41 2.18 13.25
CA ALA A 4 11.63 3.47 12.60
C ALA A 4 11.38 3.42 11.08
N ARG A 5 11.79 2.34 10.41
CA ARG A 5 11.57 2.19 8.97
C ARG A 5 10.09 1.94 8.62
N LEU A 6 9.35 1.24 9.48
CA LEU A 6 7.90 1.09 9.36
C LEU A 6 7.19 2.42 9.57
N ASP A 7 7.62 3.20 10.56
CA ASP A 7 7.07 4.53 10.85
C ASP A 7 7.27 5.48 9.67
N GLU A 8 8.47 5.48 9.08
CA GLU A 8 8.76 6.21 7.85
C GLU A 8 7.85 5.76 6.70
N ALA A 9 7.67 4.45 6.50
CA ALA A 9 6.81 3.91 5.44
C ALA A 9 5.32 4.28 5.63
N VAL A 10 4.83 4.23 6.88
CA VAL A 10 3.45 4.62 7.25
C VAL A 10 3.26 6.11 7.02
N SER A 11 4.16 6.96 7.54
CA SER A 11 4.11 8.41 7.35
C SER A 11 4.20 8.78 5.88
N PHE A 12 5.03 8.10 5.10
CA PHE A 12 5.15 8.29 3.66
C PHE A 12 3.82 8.01 2.94
N ALA A 13 3.19 6.86 3.22
CA ALA A 13 1.91 6.52 2.63
C ALA A 13 0.82 7.55 3.00
N ARG A 14 0.70 7.89 4.29
CA ARG A 14 -0.28 8.88 4.79
C ARG A 14 -0.04 10.28 4.24
N ALA A 15 1.21 10.70 4.05
CA ALA A 15 1.52 11.99 3.41
C ALA A 15 0.99 12.06 1.96
N ILE A 16 1.11 10.97 1.21
CA ILE A 16 0.53 10.90 -0.15
C ILE A 16 -1.00 10.92 -0.07
N VAL A 17 -1.61 10.17 0.85
CA VAL A 17 -3.07 10.16 1.06
C VAL A 17 -3.60 11.56 1.35
N ASN A 18 -2.98 12.26 2.31
CA ASN A 18 -3.38 13.61 2.70
C ASN A 18 -3.27 14.57 1.51
N LYS A 19 -2.15 14.52 0.77
CA LYS A 19 -1.98 15.36 -0.42
C LYS A 19 -3.04 15.09 -1.49
N ILE A 20 -3.41 13.83 -1.73
CA ILE A 20 -4.49 13.49 -2.67
C ILE A 20 -5.81 14.13 -2.21
N ARG A 21 -6.17 13.92 -0.93
CA ARG A 21 -7.44 14.39 -0.37
C ARG A 21 -7.54 15.91 -0.32
N GLU A 22 -6.46 16.61 0.02
CA GLU A 22 -6.40 18.08 0.01
C GLU A 22 -6.61 18.69 -1.38
N ASN A 23 -6.22 17.97 -2.44
CA ASN A 23 -6.40 18.40 -3.83
C ASN A 23 -7.75 17.96 -4.44
N MET A 24 -8.59 17.26 -3.67
CA MET A 24 -9.95 16.94 -4.12
C MET A 24 -10.86 18.16 -3.93
N GLY A 25 -11.09 18.89 -5.02
CA GLY A 25 -12.12 19.94 -5.07
C GLY A 25 -13.54 19.38 -5.26
N THR A 26 -14.47 20.27 -5.54
CA THR A 26 -15.85 19.92 -5.92
C THR A 26 -15.92 19.57 -7.42
N ALA A 27 -16.68 18.54 -7.79
CA ALA A 27 -16.93 18.22 -9.19
C ALA A 27 -17.94 19.20 -9.81
N GLN A 28 -17.61 19.72 -11.00
CA GLN A 28 -18.48 20.58 -11.81
C GLN A 28 -19.26 19.78 -12.86
N ASN A 29 -18.80 18.57 -13.20
CA ASN A 29 -19.44 17.71 -14.18
C ASN A 29 -19.18 16.22 -13.88
N LEU A 30 -19.79 15.35 -14.68
CA LEU A 30 -19.71 13.89 -14.51
C LEU A 30 -18.28 13.33 -14.67
N GLN A 31 -17.48 13.89 -15.59
CA GLN A 31 -16.10 13.42 -15.80
C GLN A 31 -15.22 13.76 -14.61
N GLU A 32 -15.35 14.98 -14.07
CA GLU A 32 -14.65 15.37 -12.84
C GLU A 32 -15.07 14.51 -11.65
N SER A 33 -16.37 14.22 -11.50
CA SER A 33 -16.87 13.34 -10.43
C SER A 33 -16.24 11.95 -10.50
N LYS A 34 -16.10 11.38 -11.71
CA LYS A 34 -15.42 10.10 -11.93
C LYS A 34 -13.93 10.20 -11.62
N ALA A 35 -13.24 11.24 -12.08
CA ALA A 35 -11.82 11.44 -11.81
C ALA A 35 -11.55 11.54 -10.30
N LEU A 36 -12.32 12.35 -9.57
CA LEU A 36 -12.23 12.47 -8.11
C LEU A 36 -12.49 11.14 -7.40
N THR A 37 -13.43 10.32 -7.91
CA THR A 37 -13.66 8.96 -7.37
C THR A 37 -12.43 8.07 -7.54
N LEU A 38 -11.74 8.13 -8.68
CA LEU A 38 -10.52 7.34 -8.92
C LEU A 38 -9.34 7.84 -8.07
N MET A 39 -9.21 9.16 -7.89
CA MET A 39 -8.25 9.76 -6.95
C MET A 39 -8.52 9.28 -5.52
N TYR A 40 -9.79 9.31 -5.07
CA TYR A 40 -10.20 8.81 -3.77
C TYR A 40 -9.89 7.32 -3.58
N ASN A 41 -10.18 6.48 -4.59
CA ASN A 41 -9.86 5.05 -4.58
C ASN A 41 -8.35 4.81 -4.46
N THR A 42 -7.54 5.65 -5.13
CA THR A 42 -6.07 5.61 -4.98
C THR A 42 -5.66 5.92 -3.54
N SER A 43 -6.23 6.97 -2.95
CA SER A 43 -5.97 7.33 -1.55
C SER A 43 -6.38 6.21 -0.58
N THR A 44 -7.53 5.57 -0.82
CA THR A 44 -8.02 4.47 0.03
C THR A 44 -7.08 3.26 -0.01
N MET A 45 -6.54 2.91 -1.18
CA MET A 45 -5.56 1.81 -1.27
C MET A 45 -4.26 2.14 -0.55
N LEU A 46 -3.79 3.38 -0.61
CA LEU A 46 -2.60 3.81 0.11
C LEU A 46 -2.83 3.80 1.63
N GLU A 47 -4.02 4.19 2.08
CA GLU A 47 -4.42 4.08 3.50
C GLU A 47 -4.46 2.62 3.95
N ASP A 48 -5.09 1.72 3.16
CA ASP A 48 -5.08 0.28 3.45
C ASP A 48 -3.65 -0.27 3.56
N ILE A 49 -2.70 0.22 2.74
CA ILE A 49 -1.29 -0.15 2.82
C ILE A 49 -0.64 0.41 4.09
N ALA A 50 -0.92 1.66 4.45
CA ALA A 50 -0.45 2.26 5.70
C ALA A 50 -0.93 1.45 6.92
N GLU A 51 -2.22 1.10 6.98
CA GLU A 51 -2.80 0.24 8.02
C GLU A 51 -2.14 -1.14 8.07
N MET A 52 -1.82 -1.73 6.91
CA MET A 52 -1.10 -3.00 6.86
C MET A 52 0.31 -2.88 7.45
N LEU A 53 1.04 -1.81 7.12
CA LEU A 53 2.38 -1.56 7.65
C LEU A 53 2.34 -1.29 9.17
N GLU A 54 1.37 -0.50 9.64
CA GLU A 54 1.20 -0.22 11.07
C GLU A 54 0.86 -1.49 11.86
N ARG A 55 0.01 -2.35 11.30
CA ARG A 55 -0.29 -3.65 11.91
C ARG A 55 0.90 -4.59 11.88
N ALA A 56 1.69 -4.58 10.81
CA ALA A 56 2.95 -5.32 10.73
C ALA A 56 3.95 -4.87 11.80
N ARG A 57 4.03 -3.56 12.10
CA ARG A 57 4.83 -3.03 13.23
C ARG A 57 4.42 -3.65 14.56
N CYS A 58 3.13 -3.64 14.86
CA CYS A 58 2.63 -4.23 16.11
C CYS A 58 2.92 -5.74 16.22
N LEU A 59 2.81 -6.46 15.10
CA LEU A 59 3.13 -7.90 15.04
C LEU A 59 4.63 -8.20 15.11
N ALA A 60 5.47 -7.28 14.64
CA ALA A 60 6.93 -7.42 14.63
C ALA A 60 7.56 -7.28 16.01
N ALA A 61 6.99 -6.46 16.89
CA ALA A 61 7.60 -6.07 18.16
C ALA A 61 8.17 -7.24 19.01
N ASP A 62 7.51 -8.41 18.98
CA ASP A 62 7.91 -9.56 19.81
C ASP A 62 8.60 -10.69 19.01
N ASN A 63 8.73 -10.56 17.69
CA ASN A 63 9.13 -11.64 16.78
C ASN A 63 10.38 -11.29 15.96
N VAL A 64 11.20 -10.35 16.43
CA VAL A 64 12.36 -9.82 15.70
C VAL A 64 13.58 -10.74 15.84
N ILE A 65 14.10 -11.22 14.71
CA ILE A 65 15.35 -11.97 14.62
C ILE A 65 16.36 -11.11 13.86
N LYS A 66 17.48 -10.77 14.51
CA LYS A 66 18.62 -10.14 13.84
C LYS A 66 19.46 -11.21 13.15
N THR A 67 19.73 -11.00 11.87
CA THR A 67 20.61 -11.86 11.06
C THR A 67 21.78 -11.03 10.53
N GLY A 68 22.89 -11.66 10.14
CA GLY A 68 24.08 -10.95 9.65
C GLY A 68 23.87 -10.07 8.42
N GLY A 69 22.70 -10.17 7.74
CA GLY A 69 22.33 -9.37 6.57
C GLY A 69 21.07 -8.51 6.74
N GLY A 70 20.53 -8.39 7.95
CA GLY A 70 19.32 -7.59 8.20
C GLY A 70 18.45 -8.13 9.32
N THR A 71 17.26 -7.54 9.44
CA THR A 71 16.29 -7.91 10.47
C THR A 71 15.10 -8.63 9.84
N VAL A 72 14.74 -9.80 10.38
CA VAL A 72 13.59 -10.58 9.91
C VAL A 72 12.62 -10.77 11.06
N ALA A 73 11.34 -10.50 10.82
CA ALA A 73 10.27 -10.80 11.75
C ALA A 73 9.20 -11.65 11.06
N ARG A 74 8.94 -12.85 11.58
CA ARG A 74 7.88 -13.73 11.06
C ARG A 74 6.73 -13.71 12.06
N PHE A 75 5.57 -13.24 11.61
CA PHE A 75 4.40 -13.04 12.49
C PHE A 75 3.49 -14.25 12.53
N CYS A 76 3.38 -14.94 11.39
CA CYS A 76 2.61 -16.16 11.24
C CYS A 76 3.15 -16.95 10.04
N ALA A 77 2.66 -18.16 9.84
CA ALA A 77 3.13 -19.06 8.79
C ALA A 77 3.10 -18.45 7.36
N THR A 78 2.26 -17.44 7.14
CA THR A 78 2.08 -16.83 5.82
C THR A 78 2.66 -15.43 5.66
N TRP A 79 3.04 -14.74 6.75
CA TRP A 79 3.53 -13.36 6.69
C TRP A 79 4.89 -13.21 7.35
N GLN A 80 5.76 -12.46 6.69
CA GLN A 80 7.07 -12.10 7.21
C GLN A 80 7.43 -10.68 6.79
N LEU A 81 8.24 -10.04 7.60
CA LEU A 81 8.83 -8.74 7.37
C LEU A 81 10.34 -8.88 7.35
N VAL A 82 10.98 -8.25 6.38
CA VAL A 82 12.43 -8.19 6.23
C VAL A 82 12.84 -6.73 6.11
N GLU A 83 13.87 -6.35 6.83
CA GLU A 83 14.57 -5.08 6.68
C GLU A 83 16.04 -5.37 6.35
N THR A 84 16.51 -4.85 5.21
CA THR A 84 17.89 -5.01 4.75
C THR A 84 18.36 -3.70 4.11
N ASN A 85 19.48 -3.16 4.59
CA ASN A 85 20.09 -1.95 4.05
C ASN A 85 19.12 -0.75 3.94
N GLY A 86 18.27 -0.56 4.95
CA GLY A 86 17.27 0.51 4.98
C GLY A 86 16.04 0.27 4.11
N ARG A 87 15.93 -0.91 3.48
CA ARG A 87 14.76 -1.29 2.69
C ARG A 87 13.86 -2.21 3.49
N LEU A 88 12.58 -1.88 3.51
CA LEU A 88 11.53 -2.67 4.14
C LEU A 88 10.85 -3.56 3.09
N LEU A 89 10.58 -4.80 3.45
CA LEU A 89 9.83 -5.75 2.63
C LEU A 89 8.90 -6.60 3.51
N LEU A 90 7.60 -6.32 3.45
CA LEU A 90 6.55 -7.16 4.01
C LEU A 90 6.08 -8.14 2.93
N THR A 91 6.22 -9.45 3.14
CA THR A 91 5.76 -10.46 2.20
C THR A 91 4.74 -11.40 2.79
N ARG A 92 3.88 -11.90 1.90
CA ARG A 92 2.96 -13.01 2.14
C ARG A 92 3.27 -14.16 1.20
N THR A 93 3.34 -15.38 1.71
CA THR A 93 3.67 -16.57 0.91
C THR A 93 2.50 -17.02 0.02
N LYS A 94 1.26 -17.04 0.54
CA LYS A 94 0.09 -17.55 -0.19
C LYS A 94 -1.18 -16.71 0.04
N PRO A 95 -1.73 -16.08 -1.03
CA PRO A 95 -1.10 -15.81 -2.31
C PRO A 95 0.12 -14.90 -2.16
N ALA A 96 1.08 -15.03 -3.07
CA ALA A 96 2.28 -14.20 -3.11
C ALA A 96 1.92 -12.71 -3.17
N THR A 97 2.30 -11.98 -2.11
CA THR A 97 2.08 -10.55 -1.95
C THR A 97 3.35 -9.92 -1.42
N ALA A 98 3.70 -8.73 -1.90
CA ALA A 98 4.83 -7.96 -1.39
C ALA A 98 4.44 -6.49 -1.22
N ILE A 99 4.83 -5.90 -0.10
CA ILE A 99 4.83 -4.46 0.14
C ILE A 99 6.27 -4.07 0.45
N ALA A 100 6.86 -3.21 -0.40
CA ALA A 100 8.24 -2.78 -0.26
C ALA A 100 8.32 -1.27 -0.11
N TYR A 101 9.27 -0.80 0.70
CA TYR A 101 9.59 0.61 0.86
C TYR A 101 11.10 0.82 0.92
N ASP A 102 11.62 1.77 0.15
CA ASP A 102 13.06 2.05 0.03
C ASP A 102 13.48 3.44 0.52
N GLY A 103 12.59 4.17 1.19
CA GLY A 103 12.80 5.57 1.60
C GLY A 103 12.17 6.58 0.65
N SER A 104 12.06 6.25 -0.64
CA SER A 104 11.58 7.17 -1.68
C SER A 104 10.32 6.70 -2.39
N LYS A 105 10.07 5.39 -2.35
CA LYS A 105 9.04 4.72 -3.12
C LYS A 105 8.40 3.60 -2.31
N LEU A 106 7.08 3.56 -2.37
CA LEU A 106 6.25 2.47 -1.84
C LEU A 106 5.77 1.59 -2.99
N VAL A 107 5.90 0.28 -2.86
CA VAL A 107 5.47 -0.69 -3.89
C VAL A 107 4.56 -1.73 -3.25
N PHE A 108 3.38 -1.94 -3.83
CA PHE A 108 2.50 -3.07 -3.52
C PHE A 108 2.41 -3.96 -4.76
N ARG A 109 2.64 -5.26 -4.60
CA ARG A 109 2.50 -6.25 -5.68
C ARG A 109 1.75 -7.48 -5.21
N ARG A 110 0.81 -7.95 -6.03
CA ARG A 110 0.11 -9.23 -5.82
C ARG A 110 -0.33 -9.82 -7.16
N GLY A 111 0.17 -11.00 -7.50
CA GLY A 111 -0.17 -11.64 -8.78
C GLY A 111 0.17 -10.73 -9.98
N ASP A 112 -0.84 -10.43 -10.80
CA ASP A 112 -0.76 -9.59 -11.99
C ASP A 112 -0.93 -8.09 -11.73
N VAL A 113 -1.15 -7.67 -10.47
CA VAL A 113 -1.32 -6.26 -10.12
C VAL A 113 -0.12 -5.67 -9.38
N LEU A 114 0.16 -4.40 -9.68
CA LEU A 114 1.25 -3.61 -9.12
C LEU A 114 0.76 -2.17 -8.86
N LEU A 115 1.13 -1.61 -7.72
CA LEU A 115 1.04 -0.19 -7.40
C LEU A 115 2.42 0.27 -6.96
N GLU A 116 2.94 1.31 -7.59
CA GLU A 116 4.14 2.03 -7.14
C GLU A 116 3.72 3.48 -6.85
N ALA A 117 4.12 3.99 -5.69
CA ALA A 117 3.80 5.35 -5.26
C ALA A 117 5.07 6.09 -4.86
N THR A 118 5.23 7.27 -5.44
CA THR A 118 6.23 8.30 -5.08
C THR A 118 5.50 9.62 -4.84
N PRO A 119 6.13 10.63 -4.19
CA PRO A 119 5.48 11.93 -4.05
C PRO A 119 5.08 12.50 -5.42
N GLY A 120 3.78 12.74 -5.62
CA GLY A 120 3.23 13.31 -6.87
C GLY A 120 3.11 12.35 -8.07
N ARG A 121 3.34 11.05 -7.88
CA ARG A 121 3.26 10.10 -8.99
C ARG A 121 2.86 8.72 -8.51
N VAL A 122 1.85 8.15 -9.15
CA VAL A 122 1.38 6.79 -8.93
C VAL A 122 1.43 6.04 -10.25
N LYS A 123 2.05 4.87 -10.22
CA LYS A 123 2.04 3.90 -11.31
C LYS A 123 1.23 2.68 -10.89
N VAL A 124 0.23 2.33 -11.68
CA VAL A 124 -0.62 1.16 -11.45
C VAL A 124 -0.57 0.24 -12.65
N CYS A 125 -0.45 -1.06 -12.42
CA CYS A 125 -0.47 -2.04 -13.49
C CYS A 125 -1.45 -3.18 -13.19
N ARG A 126 -2.00 -3.72 -14.27
CA ARG A 126 -2.65 -5.03 -14.31
C ARG A 126 -2.25 -5.75 -15.59
N ASN A 127 -1.64 -6.92 -15.47
CA ASN A 127 -1.04 -7.65 -16.59
C ASN A 127 -0.06 -6.74 -17.36
N LYS A 128 -0.32 -6.51 -18.66
CA LYS A 128 0.51 -5.67 -19.53
C LYS A 128 0.07 -4.20 -19.55
N LEU A 129 -1.09 -3.86 -18.97
CA LEU A 129 -1.58 -2.49 -18.92
C LEU A 129 -0.99 -1.79 -17.70
N CYS A 130 -0.18 -0.77 -17.92
CA CYS A 130 0.38 0.09 -16.89
C CYS A 130 -0.01 1.55 -17.17
N LEU A 131 -0.46 2.26 -16.15
CA LEU A 131 -0.81 3.66 -16.19
C LEU A 131 0.03 4.41 -15.16
N GLU A 132 0.47 5.61 -15.51
CA GLU A 132 1.20 6.50 -14.63
C GLU A 132 0.53 7.86 -14.65
N TYR A 133 0.24 8.40 -13.47
CA TYR A 133 -0.47 9.67 -13.32
C TYR A 133 -0.13 10.33 -11.99
N ASP A 134 -0.31 11.64 -11.91
CA ASP A 134 -0.34 12.36 -10.64
C ASP A 134 -1.73 12.21 -10.01
N PRO A 135 -1.87 11.51 -8.86
CA PRO A 135 -3.16 11.30 -8.21
C PRO A 135 -3.72 12.58 -7.56
N THR A 136 -3.03 13.72 -7.65
CA THR A 136 -3.48 15.04 -7.21
C THR A 136 -4.00 15.91 -8.36
N ASN A 137 -3.82 15.48 -9.61
CA ASN A 137 -4.17 16.24 -10.81
C ASN A 137 -5.32 15.57 -11.58
N LYS A 138 -6.55 16.08 -11.39
CA LYS A 138 -7.75 15.56 -12.08
C LYS A 138 -7.64 15.62 -13.61
N GLU A 139 -6.94 16.62 -14.17
CA GLU A 139 -6.79 16.78 -15.63
C GLU A 139 -5.94 15.66 -16.24
N GLN A 140 -5.01 15.07 -15.48
CA GLN A 140 -4.28 13.87 -15.91
C GLN A 140 -5.11 12.59 -15.77
N VAL A 141 -6.07 12.56 -14.83
CA VAL A 141 -6.91 11.39 -14.56
C VAL A 141 -8.05 11.26 -15.58
N ILE A 142 -8.70 12.37 -15.94
CA ILE A 142 -9.82 12.40 -16.89
C ILE A 142 -9.56 11.61 -18.19
N PRO A 143 -8.45 11.81 -18.91
CA PRO A 143 -8.23 11.13 -20.20
C PRO A 143 -8.03 9.61 -20.07
N ILE A 144 -7.74 9.10 -18.87
CA ILE A 144 -7.45 7.68 -18.61
C ILE A 144 -8.51 6.99 -17.74
N ILE A 145 -9.67 7.62 -17.51
CA ILE A 145 -10.73 7.08 -16.63
C ILE A 145 -11.09 5.61 -16.94
N PRO A 146 -11.33 5.19 -18.19
CA PRO A 146 -11.76 3.82 -18.48
C PRO A 146 -10.71 2.78 -18.07
N GLU A 147 -9.46 2.98 -18.50
CA GLU A 147 -8.33 2.10 -18.22
C GLU A 147 -8.00 2.11 -16.73
N LEU A 148 -8.01 3.29 -16.11
CA LEU A 148 -7.71 3.44 -14.69
C LEU A 148 -8.79 2.76 -13.83
N THR A 149 -10.07 2.88 -14.18
CA THR A 149 -11.16 2.17 -13.51
C THR A 149 -10.94 0.65 -13.53
N TYR A 150 -10.53 0.11 -14.69
CA TYR A 150 -10.24 -1.31 -14.84
C TYR A 150 -9.06 -1.76 -13.97
N VAL A 151 -7.96 -0.99 -13.93
CA VAL A 151 -6.78 -1.33 -13.14
C VAL A 151 -7.05 -1.19 -11.64
N LEU A 152 -7.61 -0.06 -11.20
CA LEU A 152 -7.85 0.22 -9.78
C LEU A 152 -8.83 -0.78 -9.15
N ARG A 153 -9.87 -1.23 -9.86
CA ARG A 153 -10.80 -2.24 -9.33
C ARG A 153 -10.08 -3.50 -8.84
N HIS A 154 -9.08 -3.96 -9.60
CA HIS A 154 -8.33 -5.16 -9.27
C HIS A 154 -7.32 -4.92 -8.16
N LEU A 155 -6.63 -3.77 -8.18
CA LEU A 155 -5.75 -3.36 -7.11
C LEU A 155 -6.49 -3.21 -5.78
N MET A 156 -7.63 -2.52 -5.74
CA MET A 156 -8.43 -2.36 -4.52
C MET A 156 -8.82 -3.71 -3.92
N ASN A 157 -9.27 -4.66 -4.75
CA ASN A 157 -9.61 -6.00 -4.28
C ASN A 157 -8.37 -6.76 -3.76
N ALA A 158 -7.23 -6.61 -4.42
CA ALA A 158 -5.97 -7.22 -4.01
C ALA A 158 -5.48 -6.65 -2.67
N THR A 159 -5.49 -5.32 -2.51
CA THR A 159 -5.10 -4.62 -1.30
C THR A 159 -6.02 -4.99 -0.14
N ARG A 160 -7.34 -4.90 -0.32
CA ARG A 160 -8.33 -5.27 0.71
C ARG A 160 -8.17 -6.70 1.19
N LYS A 161 -8.08 -7.67 0.27
CA LYS A 161 -7.88 -9.09 0.63
C LYS A 161 -6.53 -9.36 1.30
N SER A 162 -5.52 -8.54 1.02
CA SER A 162 -4.22 -8.62 1.70
C SER A 162 -4.33 -8.08 3.13
N ARG A 163 -5.02 -6.95 3.31
CA ARG A 163 -5.33 -6.38 4.62
C ARG A 163 -6.12 -7.37 5.49
N GLU A 164 -7.21 -7.92 4.96
CA GLU A 164 -8.04 -8.92 5.66
C GLU A 164 -7.20 -10.13 6.12
N ALA A 165 -6.29 -10.61 5.27
CA ALA A 165 -5.42 -11.72 5.65
C ALA A 165 -4.40 -11.37 6.74
N LEU A 166 -3.92 -10.13 6.78
CA LEU A 166 -3.06 -9.66 7.86
C LEU A 166 -3.85 -9.48 9.17
N ILE A 167 -5.10 -9.02 9.10
CA ILE A 167 -6.03 -8.96 10.24
C ILE A 167 -6.25 -10.36 10.81
N VAL A 168 -6.48 -11.37 9.96
CA VAL A 168 -6.61 -12.76 10.40
C VAL A 168 -5.33 -13.25 11.07
N CYS A 169 -4.15 -12.95 10.51
CA CYS A 169 -2.86 -13.26 11.13
C CYS A 169 -2.75 -12.62 12.53
N ALA A 170 -3.13 -11.35 12.67
CA ALA A 170 -3.14 -10.65 13.97
C ALA A 170 -4.10 -11.28 14.97
N LYS A 171 -5.32 -11.64 14.55
CA LYS A 171 -6.32 -12.28 15.42
C LYS A 171 -5.79 -13.56 16.08
N PHE A 172 -4.97 -14.35 15.40
CA PHE A 172 -4.45 -15.60 15.93
C PHE A 172 -3.12 -15.47 16.70
N ASN A 173 -2.28 -14.50 16.35
CA ASN A 173 -0.91 -14.41 16.89
C ASN A 173 -0.75 -13.27 17.91
N LYS A 174 -1.49 -12.16 17.76
CA LYS A 174 -1.43 -11.01 18.67
C LYS A 174 -2.72 -10.17 18.59
N PRO A 175 -3.81 -10.59 19.27
CA PRO A 175 -5.12 -9.94 19.16
C PRO A 175 -5.14 -8.45 19.53
N SER A 176 -4.20 -8.00 20.37
CA SER A 176 -4.05 -6.57 20.71
C SER A 176 -3.74 -5.69 19.49
N CYS A 177 -3.20 -6.26 18.40
CA CYS A 177 -2.95 -5.55 17.15
C CYS A 177 -4.20 -5.39 16.25
N LEU A 178 -5.38 -5.84 16.68
CA LEU A 178 -6.64 -5.68 15.93
C LEU A 178 -7.26 -4.28 16.05
N ALA A 179 -6.91 -3.52 17.10
CA ALA A 179 -7.46 -2.19 17.37
C ALA A 179 -6.73 -1.04 16.63
N ILE A 180 -5.72 -1.39 15.83
CA ILE A 180 -5.04 -0.53 14.84
C ILE A 180 -5.93 -0.47 13.61
#